data_AF-A0A2I1DA58-F1
#
_entry.id   AF-A0A2I1DA58-F1
#
_cell.length_a   1.000
_cell.length_b   1.000
_cell.length_c   1.000
_cell.angle_alpha   90.00
_cell.angle_beta   90.00
_cell.angle_gamma   90.00
#
_symmetry.space_group_name_H-M   'P 1'
#
loop_
_entity.id
_entity.type
_entity.pdbx_description
1 polymer ?
#
loop_
_entity_poly.entity_id
_entity_poly.type
_entity_poly.pdbx_seq_one_letter_code
_entity_poly.pdbx_strand_id
1 'polypeptide(L)'
;MPLLLGWDLFHSPPRAGCGIAAKGQHLAFLNHFPAALLLGFLAPILGAAFLYPTVISFDQSQMLIALWQGWPIWTTALTLTLFSIRKPATLQGSGEKKQATIQDTGQTLHAFAFACAITSHWILCMSSLVSFTGTENSSSLPSLLLPHLPWSHEKPSSIGEGVLWFLQWDYSIAAAATLIWSVTLWLRATSHASVRGSGGTLVLQSAGWSLVSGPCGAAVVLMWRRHRLLSRYCRET
;
A
#
# COMPACT_ATOMS: atom_id res chain seq x y z
N MET A 1 -3.90 -5.45 -2.50
CA MET A 1 -3.55 -5.02 -3.88
C MET A 1 -4.76 -5.27 -4.77
N PRO A 2 -5.23 -4.30 -5.57
CA PRO A 2 -6.29 -4.57 -6.54
C PRO A 2 -5.84 -5.72 -7.44
N LEU A 3 -6.68 -6.73 -7.57
CA LEU A 3 -6.35 -7.98 -8.29
C LEU A 3 -5.82 -7.72 -9.71
N LEU A 4 -6.32 -6.67 -10.36
CA LEU A 4 -5.86 -6.19 -11.68
C LEU A 4 -4.40 -5.74 -11.68
N LEU A 5 -3.98 -4.98 -10.67
CA LEU A 5 -2.60 -4.50 -10.55
C LEU A 5 -1.62 -5.64 -10.27
N GLY A 6 -2.05 -6.63 -9.49
CA GLY A 6 -1.27 -7.84 -9.22
C GLY A 6 -1.14 -8.72 -10.47
N TRP A 7 -2.24 -8.90 -11.21
CA TRP A 7 -2.30 -9.68 -12.44
C TRP A 7 -1.40 -9.10 -13.54
N ASP A 8 -1.50 -7.79 -13.80
CA ASP A 8 -0.69 -7.11 -14.81
C ASP A 8 0.79 -7.08 -14.42
N LEU A 9 1.12 -6.91 -13.13
CA LEU A 9 2.52 -6.96 -12.70
C LEU A 9 3.15 -8.35 -12.85
N PHE A 10 2.36 -9.42 -12.70
CA PHE A 10 2.84 -10.79 -12.80
C PHE A 10 2.99 -11.25 -14.25
N HIS A 11 2.07 -10.82 -15.12
CA HIS A 11 1.99 -11.31 -16.50
C HIS A 11 2.63 -10.37 -17.53
N SER A 12 3.01 -9.14 -17.16
CA SER A 12 3.75 -8.27 -18.07
C SER A 12 5.19 -8.76 -18.24
N PRO A 13 5.59 -9.32 -19.40
CA PRO A 13 6.98 -9.69 -19.62
C PRO A 13 7.83 -8.42 -19.66
N PRO A 14 9.07 -8.45 -19.11
CA PRO A 14 10.00 -7.33 -19.22
C PRO A 14 10.44 -7.01 -20.67
N ARG A 15 9.99 -7.81 -21.65
CA ARG A 15 10.33 -7.72 -23.08
C ARG A 15 9.19 -7.28 -24.00
N ALA A 16 7.95 -7.06 -23.52
CA ALA A 16 6.95 -6.44 -24.39
C ALA A 16 7.43 -5.02 -24.67
N GLY A 17 7.66 -4.71 -25.95
CA GLY A 17 8.35 -3.53 -26.41
C GLY A 17 7.83 -2.22 -25.81
N CYS A 18 8.56 -1.13 -26.09
CA CYS A 18 8.21 0.23 -25.77
C CYS A 18 6.90 0.68 -26.48
N GLY A 19 5.78 -0.01 -26.20
CA GLY A 19 4.44 0.36 -26.58
C GLY A 19 4.00 1.49 -25.68
N ILE A 20 4.47 2.70 -26.00
CA ILE A 20 4.13 3.96 -25.32
C ILE A 20 2.59 4.12 -25.22
N ALA A 21 1.85 3.54 -26.16
CA ALA A 21 0.39 3.52 -26.18
C ALA A 21 -0.24 2.69 -25.04
N ALA A 22 0.09 1.40 -24.92
CA ALA A 22 -0.46 0.50 -23.89
C ALA A 22 -0.01 0.91 -22.48
N LYS A 23 1.25 1.33 -22.34
CA LYS A 23 1.80 1.83 -21.07
C LYS A 23 1.13 3.14 -20.64
N GLY A 24 0.81 4.01 -21.59
CA GLY A 24 0.10 5.27 -21.34
C GLY A 24 -1.35 5.10 -20.88
N GLN A 25 -2.09 4.13 -21.43
CA GLN A 25 -3.46 3.82 -20.99
C GLN A 25 -3.48 3.23 -19.58
N HIS A 26 -2.61 2.27 -19.28
CA HIS A 26 -2.50 1.68 -17.94
C HIS A 26 -2.14 2.72 -16.87
N LEU A 27 -1.26 3.67 -17.18
CA LEU A 27 -0.89 4.74 -16.22
C LEU A 27 -1.96 5.81 -16.06
N ALA A 28 -2.68 6.16 -17.13
CA ALA A 28 -3.83 7.04 -17.04
C ALA A 28 -4.94 6.44 -16.17
N PHE A 29 -5.13 5.11 -16.23
CA PHE A 29 -5.98 4.38 -15.30
C PHE A 29 -5.45 4.49 -13.85
N LEU A 30 -4.16 4.27 -13.63
CA LEU A 30 -3.54 4.35 -12.30
C LEU A 30 -3.56 5.72 -11.65
N ASN A 31 -3.60 6.81 -12.43
CA ASN A 31 -3.69 8.17 -11.87
C ASN A 31 -4.99 8.41 -11.08
N HIS A 32 -6.04 7.63 -11.38
CA HIS A 32 -7.33 7.72 -10.69
C HIS A 32 -7.37 6.88 -9.40
N PHE A 33 -6.38 6.00 -9.22
CA PHE A 33 -6.35 5.05 -8.13
C PHE A 33 -6.27 5.72 -6.74
N PRO A 34 -5.44 6.76 -6.48
CA PRO A 34 -5.42 7.43 -5.18
C PRO A 34 -6.78 8.03 -4.79
N ALA A 35 -7.46 8.68 -5.75
CA ALA A 35 -8.80 9.25 -5.51
C ALA A 35 -9.85 8.15 -5.26
N ALA A 36 -9.80 7.07 -6.04
CA ALA A 36 -10.68 5.92 -5.85
C ALA A 36 -10.44 5.24 -4.50
N LEU A 37 -9.19 5.18 -4.02
CA LEU A 37 -8.83 4.62 -2.72
C LEU A 37 -9.31 5.54 -1.57
N LEU A 38 -9.17 6.85 -1.71
CA LEU A 38 -9.73 7.79 -0.72
C LEU A 38 -11.26 7.65 -0.61
N LEU A 39 -11.96 7.54 -1.73
CA LEU A 39 -13.42 7.45 -1.76
C LEU A 39 -13.96 6.05 -1.38
N GLY A 40 -13.37 4.99 -1.92
CA GLY A 40 -13.87 3.62 -1.77
C GLY A 40 -13.35 2.90 -0.53
N PHE A 41 -12.26 3.38 0.08
CA PHE A 41 -11.64 2.75 1.25
C PHE A 41 -11.62 3.67 2.48
N LEU A 42 -11.13 4.91 2.37
CA LEU A 42 -11.03 5.79 3.56
C LEU A 42 -12.38 6.39 3.97
N ALA A 43 -13.19 6.86 3.02
CA ALA A 43 -14.44 7.56 3.35
C ALA A 43 -15.41 6.73 4.23
N PRO A 44 -15.65 5.42 3.99
CA PRO A 44 -16.53 4.63 4.86
C PRO A 44 -15.97 4.44 6.27
N ILE A 45 -14.65 4.25 6.41
CA ILE A 45 -14.00 4.09 7.73
C ILE A 45 -14.11 5.39 8.52
N LEU A 46 -13.76 6.52 7.91
CA LEU A 46 -13.82 7.82 8.56
C LEU A 46 -15.28 8.19 8.88
N GLY A 47 -16.22 7.88 7.98
CA GLY A 47 -17.64 8.00 8.24
C GLY A 47 -18.07 7.23 9.48
N ALA A 48 -17.72 5.93 9.58
CA ALA A 48 -18.04 5.12 10.73
C ALA A 48 -17.41 5.66 12.03
N ALA A 49 -16.15 6.09 11.96
CA ALA A 49 -15.38 6.54 13.13
C ALA A 49 -15.80 7.91 13.65
N PHE A 50 -16.14 8.87 12.78
CA PHE A 50 -16.50 10.24 13.19
C PHE A 50 -17.98 10.42 13.46
N LEU A 51 -18.85 9.67 12.76
CA LEU A 51 -20.29 9.79 12.94
C LEU A 51 -20.79 8.99 14.14
N TYR A 52 -20.04 7.99 14.61
CA TYR A 52 -20.38 7.27 15.85
C TYR A 52 -19.73 7.94 17.07
N PRO A 53 -20.43 8.06 18.22
CA PRO A 53 -21.83 7.74 18.48
C PRO A 53 -22.79 8.93 18.27
N THR A 54 -22.32 10.03 17.68
CA THR A 54 -23.02 11.32 17.68
C THR A 54 -24.14 11.43 16.65
N VAL A 55 -24.01 10.77 15.50
CA VAL A 55 -24.91 10.84 14.35
C VAL A 55 -25.47 9.47 13.98
N ILE A 56 -24.66 8.40 14.04
CA ILE A 56 -25.07 7.04 13.69
C ILE A 56 -25.06 6.11 14.90
N SER A 57 -25.97 5.14 14.91
CA SER A 57 -26.03 4.10 15.94
C SER A 57 -24.91 3.08 15.79
N PHE A 58 -24.75 2.22 16.81
CA PHE A 58 -23.80 1.12 16.77
C PHE A 58 -24.09 0.16 15.60
N ASP A 59 -25.36 -0.26 15.43
CA ASP A 59 -25.77 -1.16 14.35
C ASP A 59 -25.51 -0.56 12.96
N GLN A 60 -25.75 0.75 12.80
CA GLN A 60 -25.45 1.46 11.56
C GLN A 60 -23.95 1.52 11.27
N SER A 61 -23.13 1.66 12.30
CA SER A 61 -21.67 1.61 12.17
C SER A 61 -21.22 0.21 11.74
N GLN A 62 -21.81 -0.85 12.30
CA GLN A 62 -21.53 -2.22 11.89
C GLN A 62 -21.94 -2.48 10.44
N MET A 63 -23.10 -1.98 9.99
CA MET A 63 -23.51 -2.06 8.58
C MET A 63 -22.53 -1.32 7.65
N LEU A 64 -22.00 -0.17 8.06
CA LEU A 64 -21.03 0.59 7.27
C LEU A 64 -19.69 -0.15 7.16
N ILE A 65 -19.24 -0.79 8.24
CA ILE A 65 -18.05 -1.67 8.24
C ILE A 65 -18.27 -2.92 7.39
N ALA A 66 -19.48 -3.50 7.41
CA ALA A 66 -19.83 -4.61 6.54
C ALA A 66 -19.81 -4.21 5.06
N LEU A 67 -20.37 -3.05 4.71
CA LEU A 67 -20.32 -2.49 3.36
C LEU A 67 -18.89 -2.20 2.91
N TRP A 68 -18.05 -1.74 3.84
CA TRP A 68 -16.63 -1.49 3.62
C TRP A 68 -15.84 -2.76 3.27
N GLN A 69 -16.28 -3.96 3.65
CA GLN A 69 -15.60 -5.22 3.23
C GLN A 69 -15.52 -5.36 1.70
N GLY A 70 -16.47 -4.75 0.98
CA GLY A 70 -16.46 -4.68 -0.49
C GLY A 70 -15.47 -3.69 -1.09
N TRP A 71 -14.62 -3.01 -0.29
CA TRP A 71 -13.71 -1.96 -0.76
C TRP A 71 -12.84 -2.34 -1.98
N PRO A 72 -12.38 -3.59 -2.19
CA PRO A 72 -11.61 -3.91 -3.40
C PRO A 72 -12.45 -3.76 -4.68
N ILE A 73 -13.74 -4.10 -4.58
CA ILE A 73 -14.71 -3.96 -5.69
C ILE A 73 -15.03 -2.48 -5.90
N TRP A 74 -15.34 -1.75 -4.84
CA TRP A 74 -15.69 -0.32 -4.92
C TRP A 74 -14.55 0.53 -5.45
N THR A 75 -13.34 0.33 -4.96
CA THR A 75 -12.15 1.05 -5.46
C THR A 75 -11.87 0.73 -6.92
N THR A 76 -12.05 -0.52 -7.37
CA THR A 76 -11.91 -0.90 -8.78
C THR A 76 -12.99 -0.24 -9.65
N ALA A 77 -14.26 -0.34 -9.24
CA ALA A 77 -15.38 0.27 -9.94
C ALA A 77 -15.26 1.80 -10.03
N LEU A 78 -14.82 2.46 -8.95
CA LEU A 78 -14.55 3.89 -8.92
C LEU A 78 -13.38 4.26 -9.84
N THR A 79 -12.30 3.48 -9.85
CA THR A 79 -11.16 3.73 -10.75
C THR A 79 -11.59 3.62 -12.21
N LEU A 80 -12.37 2.60 -12.57
CA LEU A 80 -12.93 2.42 -13.91
C LEU A 80 -13.87 3.56 -14.28
N THR A 81 -14.79 3.92 -13.39
CA THR A 81 -15.76 5.01 -13.60
C THR A 81 -15.04 6.36 -13.81
N LEU A 82 -14.07 6.69 -12.95
CA LEU A 82 -13.28 7.92 -13.06
C LEU A 82 -12.49 7.96 -14.37
N PHE A 83 -11.92 6.82 -14.78
CA PHE A 83 -11.22 6.68 -16.05
C PHE A 83 -12.15 6.83 -17.27
N SER A 84 -13.36 6.28 -17.21
CA SER A 84 -14.36 6.40 -18.29
C SER A 84 -14.90 7.82 -18.44
N ILE A 85 -15.09 8.54 -17.33
CA ILE A 85 -15.60 9.93 -17.34
C ILE A 85 -14.51 10.91 -17.79
N ARG A 86 -13.28 10.73 -17.32
CA ARG A 86 -12.14 11.56 -17.72
C ARG A 86 -11.53 11.01 -19.00
N LYS A 87 -12.01 11.47 -20.16
CA LYS A 87 -11.36 11.19 -21.45
C LYS A 87 -9.85 11.39 -21.31
N PRO A 88 -8.98 10.43 -21.68
CA PRO A 88 -7.55 10.56 -21.46
C PRO A 88 -7.00 11.67 -22.38
N ALA A 89 -6.87 12.89 -21.85
CA ALA A 89 -6.14 13.98 -22.50
C ALA A 89 -4.67 13.57 -22.79
N THR A 90 -4.18 12.56 -22.07
CA THR A 90 -2.87 11.90 -22.20
C THR A 90 -2.65 11.14 -23.52
N LEU A 91 -3.66 10.99 -24.38
CA LEU A 91 -3.49 10.34 -25.69
C LEU A 91 -3.07 11.29 -26.83
N GLN A 92 -3.09 12.62 -26.64
CA GLN A 92 -2.86 13.59 -27.73
C GLN A 92 -1.50 14.30 -27.71
N GLY A 93 -0.61 13.99 -26.76
CA GLY A 93 0.70 14.64 -26.63
C GLY A 93 1.85 13.90 -27.33
N SER A 94 2.80 14.66 -27.89
CA SER A 94 4.10 14.18 -28.42
C SER A 94 4.81 13.20 -27.47
N GLY A 95 5.53 12.23 -28.03
CA GLY A 95 6.12 11.08 -27.34
C GLY A 95 6.97 11.42 -26.11
N GLU A 96 7.74 12.51 -26.15
CA GLU A 96 8.57 12.94 -25.02
C GLU A 96 7.74 13.52 -23.86
N LYS A 97 6.77 14.38 -24.16
CA LYS A 97 5.85 14.94 -23.15
C LYS A 97 5.03 13.82 -22.49
N LYS A 98 4.59 12.84 -23.29
CA LYS A 98 3.86 11.66 -22.81
C LYS A 98 4.71 10.80 -21.88
N GLN A 99 5.98 10.58 -22.19
CA GLN A 99 6.90 9.81 -21.36
C GLN A 99 7.25 10.52 -20.04
N ALA A 100 7.40 11.85 -20.06
CA ALA A 100 7.60 12.65 -18.85
C ALA A 100 6.38 12.58 -17.91
N THR A 101 5.17 12.77 -18.43
CA THR A 101 3.92 12.66 -17.64
C THR A 101 3.71 11.25 -17.05
N ILE A 102 4.12 10.22 -17.79
CA ILE A 102 4.10 8.81 -17.35
C ILE A 102 5.01 8.59 -16.14
N GLN A 103 6.23 9.11 -16.19
CA GLN A 103 7.18 8.99 -15.08
C GLN A 103 6.70 9.78 -13.85
N ASP A 104 6.12 10.95 -14.06
CA ASP A 104 5.60 11.82 -13.00
C ASP A 104 4.40 11.22 -12.26
N THR A 105 3.44 10.64 -13.01
CA THR A 105 2.28 9.94 -12.45
C THR A 105 2.69 8.76 -11.58
N GLY A 106 3.66 7.95 -12.05
CA GLY A 106 4.18 6.82 -11.29
C GLY A 106 4.87 7.24 -9.98
N GLN A 107 5.58 8.36 -10.00
CA GLN A 107 6.22 8.91 -8.79
C GLN A 107 5.18 9.41 -7.79
N THR A 108 4.14 10.10 -8.27
CA THR A 108 3.04 10.59 -7.42
C THR A 108 2.33 9.45 -6.70
N LEU A 109 2.04 8.35 -7.39
CA LEU A 109 1.40 7.18 -6.78
C LEU A 109 2.27 6.53 -5.69
N HIS A 110 3.58 6.38 -5.95
CA HIS A 110 4.50 5.85 -4.95
C HIS A 110 4.68 6.79 -3.75
N ALA A 111 4.74 8.11 -3.99
CA ALA A 111 4.81 9.11 -2.92
C ALA A 111 3.56 9.07 -2.05
N PHE A 112 2.37 9.00 -2.66
CA PHE A 112 1.10 8.86 -1.94
C PHE A 112 1.06 7.60 -1.08
N ALA A 113 1.39 6.44 -1.67
CA ALA A 113 1.40 5.17 -0.94
C ALA A 113 2.42 5.18 0.21
N PHE A 114 3.58 5.80 0.01
CA PHE A 114 4.59 5.96 1.06
C PHE A 114 4.11 6.89 2.17
N ALA A 115 3.46 8.01 1.83
CA ALA A 115 2.87 8.95 2.78
C ALA A 115 1.79 8.28 3.66
N CYS A 116 0.93 7.44 3.05
CA CYS A 116 -0.03 6.66 3.82
C CYS A 116 0.66 5.67 4.77
N ALA A 117 1.65 4.92 4.28
CA ALA A 117 2.34 3.92 5.08
C ALA A 117 3.11 4.54 6.26
N ILE A 118 3.87 5.61 6.02
CA ILE A 118 4.64 6.30 7.07
C ILE A 118 3.70 6.96 8.09
N THR A 119 2.60 7.57 7.65
CA THR A 119 1.63 8.19 8.55
C THR A 119 1.02 7.16 9.49
N SER A 120 0.54 6.03 8.95
CA SER A 120 -0.01 4.95 9.77
C SER A 120 1.01 4.35 10.74
N HIS A 121 2.26 4.16 10.29
CA HIS A 121 3.35 3.64 11.12
C HIS A 121 3.65 4.57 12.31
N TRP A 122 3.79 5.87 12.05
CA TRP A 122 4.09 6.83 13.11
C TRP A 122 2.92 7.10 14.05
N ILE A 123 1.68 7.07 13.55
CA ILE A 123 0.49 7.11 14.43
C ILE A 123 0.56 5.95 15.42
N LEU A 124 0.82 4.73 14.94
CA LEU A 124 0.94 3.55 15.81
C LEU A 124 2.09 3.68 16.80
N CYS A 125 3.28 4.11 16.36
CA CYS A 125 4.42 4.32 17.24
C CYS A 125 4.14 5.38 18.32
N MET A 126 3.52 6.51 17.95
CA MET A 126 3.20 7.58 18.90
C MET A 126 2.10 7.17 19.88
N SER A 127 1.05 6.49 19.41
CA SER A 127 0.02 5.93 20.29
C SER A 127 0.63 4.95 21.30
N SER A 128 1.55 4.09 20.84
CA SER A 128 2.27 3.16 21.72
C SER A 128 3.13 3.90 22.74
N LEU A 129 3.84 4.96 22.33
CA LEU A 129 4.68 5.76 23.21
C LEU A 129 3.87 6.47 24.28
N VAL A 130 2.73 7.08 23.91
CA VAL A 130 1.82 7.73 24.87
C VAL A 130 1.30 6.73 25.88
N SER A 131 0.85 5.54 25.44
CA SER A 131 0.39 4.48 26.35
C SER A 131 1.48 4.01 27.30
N PHE A 132 2.73 3.92 26.86
CA PHE A 132 3.87 3.53 27.70
C PHE A 132 4.22 4.58 28.77
N THR A 133 4.08 5.87 28.45
CA THR A 133 4.37 6.97 29.39
C THR A 133 3.20 7.31 30.33
N GLY A 134 1.99 6.81 30.04
CA GLY A 134 0.80 7.00 30.86
C GLY A 134 0.80 6.08 32.09
N THR A 135 0.51 6.64 33.26
CA THR A 135 0.59 5.96 34.57
C THR A 135 -0.48 4.90 34.85
N GLU A 136 -1.42 4.65 33.94
CA GLU A 136 -2.66 3.91 34.24
C GLU A 136 -2.67 2.44 33.80
N ASN A 137 -1.75 1.96 32.95
CA ASN A 137 -1.57 0.52 32.72
C ASN A 137 -0.23 0.29 32.01
N SER A 138 0.66 -0.45 32.66
CA SER A 138 2.00 -0.81 32.17
C SER A 138 1.94 -1.90 31.08
N SER A 139 1.11 -1.73 30.06
CA SER A 139 1.21 -2.56 28.86
C SER A 139 2.51 -2.23 28.14
N SER A 140 3.39 -3.22 28.05
CA SER A 140 4.70 -3.08 27.43
C SER A 140 4.55 -2.64 25.95
N LEU A 141 5.38 -1.72 25.46
CA LEU A 141 5.42 -1.33 24.02
C LEU A 141 5.33 -2.54 23.05
N PRO A 142 5.99 -3.69 23.32
CA PRO A 142 5.87 -4.90 22.52
C PRO A 142 4.44 -5.43 22.40
N SER A 143 3.61 -5.42 23.44
CA SER A 143 2.27 -6.03 23.39
C SER A 143 1.28 -5.26 22.53
N LEU A 144 1.54 -3.96 22.26
CA LEU A 144 0.71 -3.18 21.35
C LEU A 144 1.12 -3.35 19.88
N LEU A 145 2.41 -3.61 19.64
CA LEU A 145 3.01 -3.65 18.30
C LEU A 145 3.16 -5.07 17.74
N LEU A 146 3.35 -6.07 18.61
CA LEU A 146 3.58 -7.44 18.23
C LEU A 146 2.34 -8.29 18.49
N PRO A 147 1.96 -9.15 17.53
CA PRO A 147 0.85 -10.06 17.73
C PRO A 147 1.16 -11.08 18.82
N HIS A 148 0.18 -11.36 19.68
CA HIS A 148 0.24 -12.47 20.62
C HIS A 148 0.31 -13.80 19.85
N LEU A 149 1.15 -14.73 20.30
CA LEU A 149 1.32 -16.01 19.63
C LEU A 149 0.02 -16.83 19.72
N PRO A 150 -0.47 -17.43 18.61
CA PRO A 150 -1.71 -18.22 18.62
C PRO A 150 -1.60 -19.49 19.46
N TRP A 151 -0.38 -19.90 19.80
CA TRP A 151 -0.09 -21.03 20.67
C TRP A 151 0.20 -20.62 22.11
N SER A 152 0.12 -19.32 22.46
CA SER A 152 0.07 -18.95 23.86
C SER A 152 -1.28 -19.42 24.40
N HIS A 153 -1.30 -19.98 25.61
CA HIS A 153 -2.56 -20.33 26.29
C HIS A 153 -3.30 -19.09 26.82
N GLU A 154 -2.87 -17.89 26.44
CA GLU A 154 -3.47 -16.63 26.83
C GLU A 154 -4.78 -16.41 26.09
N LYS A 155 -5.78 -15.91 26.80
CA LYS A 155 -7.08 -15.56 26.23
C LYS A 155 -7.29 -14.07 26.40
N PRO A 156 -7.85 -13.38 25.38
CA PRO A 156 -8.16 -11.97 25.51
C PRO A 156 -9.19 -11.78 26.63
N SER A 157 -8.95 -10.79 27.49
CA SER A 157 -9.81 -10.42 28.61
C SER A 157 -11.11 -9.74 28.15
N SER A 158 -11.12 -9.21 26.93
CA SER A 158 -12.26 -8.51 26.34
C SER A 158 -12.37 -8.75 24.83
N ILE A 159 -13.55 -8.45 24.27
CA ILE A 159 -13.76 -8.46 22.81
C ILE A 159 -12.80 -7.48 22.11
N GLY A 160 -12.59 -6.29 22.69
CA GLY A 160 -11.69 -5.29 22.12
C GLY A 160 -10.24 -5.79 22.03
N GLU A 161 -9.77 -6.48 23.07
CA GLU A 161 -8.45 -7.10 23.07
C GLU A 161 -8.33 -8.24 22.04
N GLY A 162 -9.37 -9.07 21.91
CA GLY A 162 -9.41 -10.12 20.88
C GLY A 162 -9.37 -9.55 19.46
N VAL A 163 -10.10 -8.46 19.21
CA VAL A 163 -10.08 -7.74 17.91
C VAL A 163 -8.70 -7.12 17.65
N LEU A 164 -8.05 -6.57 18.68
CA LEU A 164 -6.69 -6.04 18.56
C LEU A 164 -5.69 -7.15 18.15
N TRP A 165 -5.73 -8.31 18.81
CA TRP A 165 -4.86 -9.45 18.47
C TRP A 165 -5.08 -9.91 17.03
N PHE A 166 -6.35 -10.00 16.60
CA PHE A 166 -6.68 -10.35 15.23
C PHE A 166 -6.10 -9.33 14.22
N LEU A 167 -6.26 -8.03 14.48
CA LEU A 167 -5.73 -6.97 13.61
C LEU A 167 -4.20 -6.96 13.56
N GLN A 168 -3.53 -7.23 14.68
CA GLN A 168 -2.07 -7.36 14.71
C GLN A 168 -1.59 -8.49 13.80
N TRP A 169 -2.26 -9.63 13.82
CA TRP A 169 -1.96 -10.75 12.91
C TRP A 169 -2.27 -10.44 11.46
N ASP A 170 -3.45 -9.89 11.17
CA ASP A 170 -3.86 -9.51 9.82
C ASP A 170 -2.84 -8.54 9.19
N TYR A 171 -2.49 -7.48 9.92
CA TYR A 171 -1.47 -6.52 9.50
C TYR A 171 -0.10 -7.18 9.30
N SER A 172 0.36 -7.99 10.26
CA SER A 172 1.70 -8.61 10.22
C SER A 172 1.86 -9.53 9.01
N ILE A 173 0.87 -10.39 8.76
CA ILE A 173 0.87 -11.31 7.62
C ILE A 173 0.80 -10.53 6.32
N ALA A 174 -0.12 -9.56 6.21
CA ALA A 174 -0.28 -8.75 5.01
C ALA A 174 1.00 -7.96 4.68
N ALA A 175 1.63 -7.37 5.70
CA ALA A 175 2.85 -6.60 5.55
C ALA A 175 4.05 -7.48 5.15
N ALA A 176 4.22 -8.64 5.80
CA ALA A 176 5.28 -9.59 5.48
C ALA A 176 5.13 -10.12 4.05
N ALA A 177 3.92 -10.53 3.66
CA ALA A 177 3.63 -10.99 2.31
C ALA A 177 3.93 -9.91 1.26
N THR A 178 3.51 -8.66 1.52
CA THR A 178 3.74 -7.51 0.63
C THR A 178 5.23 -7.18 0.49
N LEU A 179 6.00 -7.27 1.58
CA LEU A 179 7.44 -7.05 1.57
C LEU A 179 8.17 -8.15 0.80
N ILE A 180 7.87 -9.42 1.06
CA ILE A 180 8.45 -10.58 0.35
C ILE A 180 8.17 -10.48 -1.15
N TRP A 181 6.93 -10.16 -1.51
CA TRP A 181 6.53 -9.95 -2.91
C TRP A 181 7.34 -8.82 -3.57
N SER A 182 7.48 -7.69 -2.88
CA SER A 182 8.24 -6.54 -3.38
C SER A 182 9.73 -6.84 -3.55
N VAL A 183 10.33 -7.56 -2.60
CA VAL A 183 11.71 -8.05 -2.69
C VAL A 183 11.87 -8.96 -3.91
N THR A 184 10.97 -9.93 -4.09
CA THR A 184 10.99 -10.86 -5.23
C THR A 184 10.95 -10.12 -6.56
N LEU A 185 10.07 -9.12 -6.68
CA LEU A 185 9.95 -8.30 -7.89
C LEU A 185 11.18 -7.41 -8.13
N TRP A 186 11.80 -6.88 -7.08
CA TRP A 186 13.04 -6.12 -7.18
C TRP A 186 14.19 -6.99 -7.67
N LEU A 187 14.38 -8.18 -7.08
CA LEU A 187 15.43 -9.13 -7.46
C LEU A 187 15.30 -9.56 -8.93
N ARG A 188 14.07 -9.82 -9.41
CA ARG A 188 13.81 -10.10 -10.82
C ARG A 188 14.22 -8.92 -11.71
N ALA A 189 13.87 -7.69 -11.33
CA ALA A 189 14.22 -6.50 -12.11
C ALA A 189 15.74 -6.24 -12.15
N THR A 190 16.46 -6.42 -11.05
CA THR A 190 17.93 -6.27 -11.01
C THR A 190 18.64 -7.34 -11.84
N SER A 191 18.12 -8.57 -11.83
CA SER A 191 18.63 -9.65 -12.70
C SER A 191 18.49 -9.30 -14.18
N HIS A 192 17.37 -8.69 -14.58
CA HIS A 192 17.15 -8.26 -15.96
C HIS A 192 18.01 -7.06 -16.37
N ALA A 193 18.25 -6.13 -15.46
CA ALA A 193 19.07 -4.95 -15.70
C ALA A 193 20.58 -5.21 -15.51
N SER A 194 21.01 -6.46 -15.30
CA SER A 194 22.40 -6.85 -15.01
C SER A 194 23.05 -6.08 -13.84
N VAL A 195 22.23 -5.56 -12.92
CA VAL A 195 22.70 -4.84 -11.72
C VAL A 195 23.01 -5.85 -10.64
N ARG A 196 24.29 -5.98 -10.28
CA ARG A 196 24.77 -6.90 -9.24
C ARG A 196 24.58 -6.27 -7.86
N GLY A 197 23.48 -6.62 -7.17
CA GLY A 197 23.24 -6.24 -5.79
C GLY A 197 23.64 -7.36 -4.82
N SER A 198 24.27 -7.01 -3.70
CA SER A 198 24.45 -7.95 -2.58
C SER A 198 23.13 -8.15 -1.85
N GLY A 199 22.71 -9.41 -1.67
CA GLY A 199 21.49 -9.75 -0.94
C GLY A 199 21.49 -9.21 0.50
N GLY A 200 22.65 -9.19 1.16
CA GLY A 200 22.79 -8.61 2.50
C GLY A 200 22.52 -7.11 2.55
N THR A 201 22.96 -6.37 1.52
CA THR A 201 22.67 -4.93 1.40
C THR A 201 21.19 -4.67 1.19
N LEU A 202 20.49 -5.55 0.46
CA LEU A 202 19.05 -5.44 0.26
C LEU A 202 18.30 -5.65 1.58
N VAL A 203 18.66 -6.69 2.34
CA VAL A 203 18.07 -6.96 3.66
C VAL A 203 18.27 -5.78 4.61
N LEU A 204 19.49 -5.25 4.69
CA LEU A 204 19.80 -4.11 5.55
C LEU A 204 19.00 -2.85 5.16
N GLN A 205 18.87 -2.58 3.86
CA GLN A 205 18.08 -1.45 3.39
C GLN A 205 16.59 -1.65 3.65
N SER A 206 16.05 -2.85 3.40
CA SER A 206 14.67 -3.18 3.72
C SER A 206 14.37 -3.06 5.21
N ALA A 207 15.28 -3.51 6.07
CA ALA A 207 15.17 -3.37 7.52
C ALA A 207 15.18 -1.89 7.93
N GLY A 208 16.11 -1.09 7.40
CA GLY A 208 16.19 0.34 7.67
C GLY A 208 14.93 1.10 7.27
N TRP A 209 14.39 0.83 6.06
CA TRP A 209 13.13 1.43 5.63
C TRP A 209 11.93 0.94 6.44
N SER A 210 11.96 -0.32 6.89
CA SER A 210 10.89 -0.87 7.74
C SER A 210 10.86 -0.21 9.11
N LEU A 211 12.01 0.17 9.65
CA LEU A 211 12.08 0.90 10.91
C LEU A 211 11.47 2.30 10.80
N VAL A 212 11.77 3.02 9.70
CA VAL A 212 11.34 4.41 9.50
C VAL A 212 9.86 4.53 9.09
N SER A 213 9.38 3.59 8.27
CA SER A 213 8.08 3.72 7.58
C SER A 213 7.17 2.49 7.71
N GLY A 214 7.58 1.52 8.52
CA GLY A 214 6.93 0.22 8.62
C GLY A 214 7.25 -0.71 7.45
N PRO A 215 6.96 -2.01 7.59
CA PRO A 215 7.20 -3.01 6.54
C PRO A 215 6.48 -2.70 5.22
N CYS A 216 5.27 -2.14 5.29
CA CYS A 216 4.52 -1.69 4.11
C CYS A 216 5.22 -0.50 3.41
N GLY A 217 5.76 0.46 4.16
CA GLY A 217 6.51 1.59 3.59
C GLY A 217 7.80 1.14 2.91
N ALA A 218 8.52 0.19 3.52
CA ALA A 218 9.69 -0.43 2.89
C ALA A 218 9.37 -1.13 1.57
N ALA A 219 8.23 -1.85 1.52
CA ALA A 219 7.75 -2.47 0.30
C ALA A 219 7.46 -1.43 -0.81
N VAL A 220 6.83 -0.30 -0.47
CA VAL A 220 6.60 0.81 -1.41
C VAL A 220 7.92 1.39 -1.94
N VAL A 221 8.91 1.61 -1.06
CA VAL A 221 10.24 2.12 -1.47
C VAL A 221 10.93 1.16 -2.44
N LEU A 222 10.86 -0.16 -2.20
CA LEU A 222 11.38 -1.16 -3.12
C LEU A 222 10.70 -1.11 -4.48
N MET A 223 9.38 -0.96 -4.52
CA MET A 223 8.62 -0.81 -5.77
C MET A 223 8.93 0.49 -6.51
N TRP A 224 9.11 1.59 -5.77
CA TRP A 224 9.51 2.85 -6.37
C TRP A 224 10.93 2.76 -6.96
N ARG A 225 11.87 2.15 -6.23
CA ARG A 225 13.21 1.88 -6.76
C ARG A 225 13.15 1.00 -8.00
N ARG A 226 12.34 -0.07 -7.98
CA ARG A 226 12.13 -0.97 -9.13
C ARG A 226 11.69 -0.20 -10.35
N HIS A 227 10.71 0.66 -10.19
CA HIS A 227 10.18 1.48 -11.27
C HIS A 227 11.27 2.40 -11.86
N ARG A 228 12.08 3.05 -11.00
CA ARG A 228 13.21 3.89 -11.44
C ARG A 228 14.33 3.11 -12.14
N LEU A 229 14.62 1.91 -11.69
CA LEU A 229 15.63 1.05 -12.32
C LEU A 229 15.20 0.67 -13.75
N LEU A 230 13.97 0.17 -13.89
CA LEU A 230 13.43 -0.23 -15.19
C LEU A 230 13.31 0.97 -16.16
N SER A 231 12.98 2.15 -15.66
CA SER A 231 12.88 3.35 -16.50
C SER A 231 14.24 3.92 -16.94
N ARG A 232 15.31 3.66 -16.19
CA ARG A 232 16.69 3.97 -16.61
C ARG A 232 17.18 2.97 -17.65
N TYR A 233 17.03 1.68 -17.38
CA TYR A 233 17.42 0.61 -18.30
C TYR A 233 16.82 0.79 -19.70
N CYS A 234 15.51 1.09 -19.80
CA CYS A 234 14.86 1.35 -21.10
C CYS A 234 15.31 2.63 -21.83
N ARG A 235 16.04 3.55 -21.17
CA ARG A 235 16.61 4.74 -21.85
C ARG A 235 17.99 4.48 -22.41
N GLU A 236 18.69 3.48 -21.90
CA GLU A 236 20.08 3.16 -22.26
C GLU A 236 20.15 2.08 -23.35
N THR A 237 19.08 1.31 -23.55
CA THR A 237 18.89 0.31 -24.62
C THR A 237 18.13 0.90 -25.81
#